data_AF-A0A816EWC5-F1
#
_entry.id   AF-A0A816EWC5-F1
#
_cell.length_a   1.000
_cell.length_b   1.000
_cell.length_c   1.000
_cell.angle_alpha   90.00
_cell.angle_beta   90.00
_cell.angle_gamma   90.00
#
_symmetry.space_group_name_H-M   'P 1'
#
loop_
_entity.id
_entity.type
_entity.pdbx_description
1 polymer ?
#
loop_
_entity_poly.entity_id
_entity_poly.type
_entity_poly.pdbx_seq_one_letter_code
_entity_poly.pdbx_strand_id
1 'polypeptide(L)'
;MIVATYDGAGFGSFGDSALRFEQRLDDFYSLTHPLLTYAAYQGTFAIITSALISGAIVGRMKVIPYMIFIAIWTTVCYNPLAHWVWGDNGWLKHLGTLDFADGSVVHISSGVSGFVASSILGKRIDYKPPASNVHNIPFTVLATCL
;
A
#
# COMPACT_ATOMS: atom_id res chain seq x y z
N MET A 1 -26.00 11.11 -35.91
CA MET A 1 -26.82 10.25 -36.79
C MET A 1 -25.84 9.28 -37.43
N ILE A 2 -25.68 8.05 -36.93
CA ILE A 2 -26.67 6.97 -36.98
C ILE A 2 -26.95 6.40 -35.59
N VAL A 3 -28.25 6.27 -35.32
CA VAL A 3 -28.85 5.58 -34.20
C VAL A 3 -28.88 4.09 -34.50
N ALA A 4 -28.50 3.26 -33.53
CA ALA A 4 -29.03 1.90 -33.37
C ALA A 4 -29.46 1.76 -31.90
N THR A 5 -30.67 2.22 -31.62
CA THR A 5 -31.48 1.79 -30.48
C THR A 5 -31.90 0.35 -30.72
N TYR A 6 -31.58 -0.56 -29.80
CA TYR A 6 -32.42 -1.72 -29.52
C TYR A 6 -32.52 -1.90 -28.02
N ASP A 7 -33.77 -1.95 -27.60
CA ASP A 7 -34.30 -2.14 -26.27
C ASP A 7 -33.80 -3.40 -25.58
N GLY A 8 -33.70 -3.34 -24.25
CA GLY A 8 -33.48 -4.52 -23.44
C GLY A 8 -33.08 -4.16 -22.02
N ALA A 9 -34.05 -3.74 -21.20
CA ALA A 9 -33.97 -3.96 -19.77
C ALA A 9 -33.78 -5.47 -19.53
N GLY A 10 -32.52 -5.89 -19.39
CA GLY A 10 -32.14 -7.29 -19.38
C GLY A 10 -30.99 -7.53 -18.42
N PHE A 11 -31.12 -8.61 -17.67
CA PHE A 11 -30.25 -9.16 -16.61
C PHE A 11 -28.80 -9.50 -17.07
N GLY A 12 -28.16 -8.68 -17.91
CA GLY A 12 -26.80 -8.86 -18.44
C GLY A 12 -25.87 -7.65 -18.22
N SER A 13 -26.35 -6.59 -17.56
CA SER A 13 -25.63 -5.31 -17.45
C SER A 13 -24.47 -5.29 -16.44
N PHE A 14 -24.15 -6.38 -15.73
CA PHE A 14 -23.00 -6.38 -14.81
C PHE A 14 -21.66 -6.50 -15.53
N GLY A 15 -21.61 -7.26 -16.64
CA GLY A 15 -20.40 -7.46 -17.44
C GLY A 15 -20.01 -6.21 -18.23
N ASP A 16 -20.97 -5.59 -18.92
CA ASP A 16 -20.74 -4.34 -19.65
C ASP A 16 -20.46 -3.15 -18.74
N SER A 17 -21.02 -3.12 -17.52
CA SER A 17 -20.67 -2.10 -16.53
C SER A 17 -19.27 -2.31 -15.96
N ALA A 18 -18.83 -3.56 -15.79
CA ALA A 18 -17.47 -3.87 -15.36
C ALA A 18 -16.46 -3.53 -16.46
N LEU A 19 -16.74 -3.88 -17.72
CA LEU A 19 -15.89 -3.53 -18.87
C LEU A 19 -15.82 -2.01 -19.11
N ARG A 20 -16.93 -1.30 -18.90
CA ARG A 20 -16.95 0.18 -18.97
C ARG A 20 -16.33 0.85 -17.75
N PHE A 21 -16.38 0.23 -16.58
CA PHE A 21 -15.66 0.71 -15.40
C PHE A 21 -14.16 0.50 -15.56
N GLU A 22 -13.76 -0.66 -16.07
CA GLU A 22 -12.36 -1.00 -16.37
C GLU A 22 -11.78 -0.11 -17.46
N GLN A 23 -12.47 0.04 -18.61
CA GLN A 23 -12.05 0.99 -19.66
C GLN A 23 -11.99 2.44 -19.17
N ARG A 24 -12.89 2.84 -18.28
CA ARG A 24 -12.88 4.19 -17.72
C ARG A 24 -11.74 4.37 -16.71
N LEU A 25 -11.36 3.32 -15.98
CA LEU A 25 -10.17 3.33 -15.12
C LEU A 25 -8.87 3.30 -15.94
N ASP A 26 -8.82 2.56 -17.05
CA ASP A 26 -7.69 2.52 -17.98
C ASP A 26 -7.37 3.91 -18.53
N ASP A 27 -8.40 4.65 -18.97
CA ASP A 27 -8.26 6.01 -19.53
C ASP A 27 -7.75 7.03 -18.50
N PHE A 28 -8.04 6.85 -17.21
CA PHE A 28 -7.61 7.75 -16.13
C PHE A 28 -6.27 7.36 -15.50
N TYR A 29 -5.89 6.08 -15.46
CA TYR A 29 -4.74 5.62 -14.68
C TYR A 29 -3.61 4.97 -15.48
N SER A 30 -3.85 4.49 -16.72
CA SER A 30 -2.80 3.80 -17.48
C SER A 30 -2.91 3.98 -18.99
N LEU A 31 -2.26 5.02 -19.50
CA LEU A 31 -2.15 5.30 -20.94
C LEU A 31 -1.14 4.39 -21.68
N THR A 32 -0.31 3.63 -20.96
CA THR A 32 0.84 2.88 -21.55
C THR A 32 0.89 1.40 -21.15
N HIS A 33 0.20 0.98 -20.09
CA HIS A 33 0.25 -0.39 -19.56
C HIS A 33 -1.15 -0.89 -19.19
N PRO A 34 -1.42 -2.22 -19.18
CA PRO A 34 -2.69 -2.73 -18.69
C PRO A 34 -2.93 -2.34 -17.22
N LEU A 35 -4.15 -1.90 -16.88
CA LEU A 35 -4.52 -1.48 -15.52
C LEU A 35 -4.22 -2.55 -14.47
N LEU A 36 -4.45 -3.83 -14.78
CA LEU A 36 -4.16 -4.92 -13.85
C LEU A 36 -2.66 -4.99 -13.49
N THR A 37 -1.78 -4.74 -14.46
CA THR A 37 -0.33 -4.72 -14.23
C THR A 37 0.08 -3.51 -13.40
N TYR A 38 -0.52 -2.35 -13.65
CA TYR A 38 -0.30 -1.14 -12.85
C TYR A 38 -0.80 -1.32 -11.40
N ALA A 39 -1.99 -1.88 -11.22
CA ALA A 39 -2.57 -2.17 -9.91
C ALA A 39 -1.72 -3.20 -9.14
N ALA A 40 -1.24 -4.26 -9.81
CA ALA A 40 -0.35 -5.24 -9.20
C ALA A 40 0.99 -4.62 -8.79
N TYR A 41 1.57 -3.76 -9.63
CA TYR A 41 2.79 -3.02 -9.32
C TYR A 41 2.60 -2.13 -8.09
N GLN A 42 1.54 -1.32 -8.05
CA GLN A 42 1.21 -0.48 -6.89
C GLN A 42 0.91 -1.30 -5.63
N GLY A 43 0.30 -2.47 -5.78
CA GLY A 43 0.06 -3.41 -4.69
C GLY A 43 1.34 -3.89 -4.00
N THR A 44 2.46 -3.98 -4.72
CA THR A 44 3.74 -4.39 -4.10
C THR A 44 4.25 -3.35 -3.09
N PHE A 45 4.07 -2.06 -3.36
CA PHE A 45 4.43 -0.97 -2.45
C PHE A 45 3.55 -0.96 -1.19
N ALA A 46 2.25 -1.23 -1.35
CA ALA A 46 1.37 -1.39 -0.20
C ALA A 46 1.79 -2.58 0.69
N ILE A 47 2.17 -3.71 0.07
CA ILE A 47 2.62 -4.91 0.78
C ILE A 47 3.94 -4.64 1.53
N ILE A 48 4.96 -4.07 0.88
CA ILE A 48 6.25 -3.82 1.55
C ILE A 48 6.11 -2.83 2.72
N THR A 49 5.26 -1.81 2.57
CA THR A 49 4.96 -0.84 3.64
C THR A 49 4.39 -1.54 4.87
N SER A 50 3.46 -2.48 4.68
CA SER A 50 2.96 -3.29 5.78
C SER A 50 4.03 -4.17 6.43
N ALA A 51 4.88 -4.80 5.62
CA ALA A 51 5.96 -5.64 6.11
C ALA A 51 6.95 -4.83 6.97
N LEU A 52 7.29 -3.60 6.58
CA LEU A 52 8.15 -2.70 7.35
C LEU A 52 7.54 -2.34 8.72
N ILE A 53 6.25 -1.99 8.76
CA ILE A 53 5.56 -1.71 10.03
C ILE A 53 5.58 -2.94 10.94
N SER A 54 5.36 -4.13 10.38
CA SER A 54 5.42 -5.40 11.11
C SER A 54 6.77 -5.62 11.80
N GLY A 55 7.86 -5.27 11.12
CA GLY A 55 9.22 -5.39 11.64
C GLY A 55 9.45 -4.54 12.89
N ALA A 56 8.84 -3.36 12.97
CA ALA A 56 8.97 -2.47 14.12
C ALA A 56 8.22 -3.00 15.38
N ILE A 57 7.10 -3.70 15.17
CA ILE A 57 6.23 -4.16 16.26
C ILE A 57 6.32 -5.67 16.54
N VAL A 58 7.22 -6.37 15.85
CA VAL A 58 7.38 -7.82 15.97
C VAL A 58 7.63 -8.21 17.43
N GLY A 59 6.91 -9.24 17.91
CA GLY A 59 6.99 -9.70 19.29
C GLY A 59 6.39 -8.75 20.35
N ARG A 60 5.65 -7.71 19.93
CA ARG A 60 4.92 -6.81 20.85
C ARG A 60 3.40 -6.82 20.66
N MET A 61 2.91 -7.37 19.54
CA MET A 61 1.48 -7.43 19.22
C MET A 61 1.07 -8.82 18.76
N LYS A 62 -0.17 -9.22 19.05
CA LYS A 62 -0.76 -10.46 18.54
C LYS A 62 -1.06 -10.32 17.04
N VAL A 63 -0.99 -11.42 16.29
CA VAL A 63 -1.18 -11.46 14.83
C VAL A 63 -2.57 -10.94 14.42
N ILE A 64 -3.64 -11.32 15.13
CA ILE A 64 -5.01 -10.90 14.76
C ILE A 64 -5.22 -9.38 14.87
N PRO A 65 -4.91 -8.72 16.01
CA PRO A 65 -4.90 -7.26 16.09
C PRO A 65 -4.03 -6.59 15.02
N TYR A 66 -2.90 -7.22 14.65
CA TYR A 66 -2.02 -6.72 13.59
C TYR A 66 -2.67 -6.72 12.21
N MET A 67 -3.35 -7.81 11.85
CA MET A 67 -4.08 -7.89 10.58
C MET A 67 -5.19 -6.84 10.48
N ILE A 68 -5.89 -6.57 11.59
CA ILE A 68 -6.93 -5.52 11.62
C ILE A 68 -6.29 -4.14 11.53
N PHE A 69 -5.23 -3.89 12.29
CA PHE A 69 -4.50 -2.63 12.27
C PHE A 69 -4.02 -2.30 10.86
N ILE A 70 -3.40 -3.26 10.16
CA ILE A 70 -2.88 -3.00 8.82
C ILE A 70 -3.99 -2.80 7.79
N ALA A 71 -5.11 -3.53 7.87
CA ALA A 71 -6.24 -3.32 6.98
C ALA A 71 -6.82 -1.90 7.12
N ILE A 72 -6.94 -1.41 8.35
CA ILE A 72 -7.39 -0.04 8.63
C ILE A 72 -6.33 0.97 8.16
N TRP A 73 -5.07 0.74 8.50
CA TRP A 73 -3.96 1.64 8.18
C TRP A 73 -3.77 1.79 6.67
N THR A 74 -3.84 0.70 5.90
CA THR A 74 -3.76 0.77 4.43
C THR A 74 -4.92 1.59 3.86
N THR A 75 -6.12 1.43 4.40
CA THR A 75 -7.31 2.15 3.90
C THR A 75 -7.27 3.64 4.24
N VAL A 76 -6.87 3.99 5.47
CA VAL A 76 -6.99 5.35 6.00
C VAL A 76 -5.71 6.17 5.86
N CYS A 77 -4.55 5.54 5.84
CA CYS A 77 -3.26 6.22 5.75
C CYS A 77 -2.61 6.02 4.38
N TYR A 78 -2.41 4.77 3.96
CA TYR A 78 -1.69 4.48 2.71
C TYR A 78 -2.43 5.02 1.48
N ASN A 79 -3.71 4.69 1.31
CA ASN A 79 -4.47 5.09 0.13
C ASN A 79 -4.54 6.62 -0.06
N PRO A 80 -4.84 7.44 0.98
CA PRO A 80 -4.82 8.90 0.83
C PRO A 80 -3.43 9.46 0.53
N LEU A 81 -2.38 8.96 1.18
CA LEU A 81 -1.00 9.40 0.93
C LEU A 81 -0.59 9.09 -0.51
N ALA A 82 -0.85 7.87 -0.99
CA ALA A 82 -0.58 7.46 -2.37
C ALA A 82 -1.36 8.34 -3.36
N HIS A 83 -2.63 8.67 -3.06
CA HIS A 83 -3.42 9.56 -3.90
C HIS A 83 -2.85 10.99 -3.93
N TRP A 84 -2.33 11.51 -2.81
CA TRP A 84 -1.80 12.88 -2.79
C TRP A 84 -0.50 13.02 -3.58
N VAL A 85 0.36 12.00 -3.55
CA VAL A 85 1.68 12.03 -4.18
C VAL A 85 1.59 11.61 -5.65
N TRP A 86 0.78 10.61 -6.00
CA TRP A 86 0.76 10.03 -7.35
C TRP A 86 -0.55 10.18 -8.11
N GLY A 87 -1.66 10.36 -7.40
CA GLY A 87 -2.96 10.60 -8.04
C GLY A 87 -2.93 11.86 -8.90
N ASP A 88 -3.65 11.85 -10.01
CA ASP A 88 -3.67 12.99 -10.94
C ASP A 88 -4.26 14.25 -10.32
N ASN A 89 -5.15 14.10 -9.34
CA ASN A 89 -5.69 15.19 -8.53
C ASN A 89 -4.94 15.38 -7.19
N GLY A 90 -3.79 14.74 -7.02
CA GLY A 90 -2.98 14.81 -5.80
C GLY A 90 -2.39 16.21 -5.60
N TRP A 91 -2.66 16.83 -4.46
CA TRP A 91 -2.17 18.18 -4.18
C TRP A 91 -0.64 18.25 -4.04
N LEU A 92 -0.01 17.21 -3.48
CA LEU A 92 1.46 17.12 -3.37
C LEU A 92 2.13 16.96 -4.74
N LYS A 93 1.49 16.24 -5.67
CA LYS A 93 1.90 16.17 -7.08
C LYS A 93 1.87 17.56 -7.73
N HIS A 94 0.80 18.32 -7.53
CA HIS A 94 0.65 19.68 -8.06
C HIS A 94 1.63 20.70 -7.47
N LEU A 95 2.07 20.52 -6.23
CA LEU A 95 3.10 21.35 -5.60
C LEU A 95 4.51 21.08 -6.14
N GLY A 96 4.69 20.11 -7.03
CA GLY A 96 5.98 19.76 -7.61
C GLY A 96 6.83 18.86 -6.71
N THR A 97 6.20 18.08 -5.81
CA THR A 97 6.93 17.13 -4.97
C THR A 97 7.54 16.03 -5.83
N LEU A 98 8.85 15.85 -5.75
CA LEU A 98 9.59 14.84 -6.50
C LEU A 98 9.74 13.57 -5.65
N ASP A 99 8.81 12.64 -5.80
CA ASP A 99 8.87 11.32 -5.17
C ASP A 99 8.71 10.21 -6.23
N PHE A 100 9.85 9.79 -6.78
CA PHE A 100 9.92 8.87 -7.91
C PHE A 100 9.63 7.40 -7.54
N ALA A 101 9.99 6.97 -6.32
CA ALA A 101 9.99 5.56 -5.93
C ALA A 101 9.42 5.33 -4.52
N ASP A 102 8.52 6.21 -4.10
CA ASP A 102 7.82 6.11 -2.83
C ASP A 102 8.64 6.32 -1.55
N GLY A 103 9.57 7.27 -1.59
CA GLY A 103 10.35 7.65 -0.40
C GLY A 103 9.44 8.11 0.75
N SER A 104 8.37 8.84 0.43
CA SER A 104 7.50 9.45 1.42
C SER A 104 6.35 8.53 1.85
N VAL A 105 5.67 7.86 0.92
CA VAL A 105 4.51 7.01 1.24
C VAL A 105 4.93 5.62 1.72
N VAL A 106 6.09 5.07 1.32
CA VAL A 106 6.60 3.82 1.92
C VAL A 106 7.49 4.12 3.13
N HIS A 107 8.64 4.76 2.95
CA HIS A 107 9.68 4.75 3.99
C HIS A 107 9.35 5.66 5.17
N ILE A 108 8.95 6.90 4.91
CA ILE A 108 8.62 7.86 5.97
C ILE A 108 7.35 7.41 6.71
N SER A 109 6.29 7.06 5.98
CA SER A 109 5.02 6.68 6.59
C SER A 109 5.14 5.42 7.46
N SER A 110 5.85 4.39 6.99
CA SER A 110 6.07 3.14 7.75
C SER A 110 7.01 3.36 8.92
N GLY A 111 8.05 4.18 8.77
CA GLY A 111 8.97 4.54 9.84
C GLY A 111 8.27 5.27 10.98
N VAL A 112 7.46 6.28 10.66
CA VAL A 112 6.67 7.03 11.65
C VAL A 112 5.62 6.11 12.29
N SER A 113 4.90 5.31 11.50
CA SER A 113 3.87 4.41 12.02
C SER A 113 4.46 3.33 12.94
N GLY A 114 5.61 2.76 12.56
CA GLY A 114 6.35 1.81 13.38
C GLY A 114 6.89 2.45 14.67
N PHE A 115 7.40 3.67 14.59
CA PHE A 115 7.84 4.42 15.78
C PHE A 115 6.69 4.66 16.74
N VAL A 116 5.57 5.23 16.26
CA VAL A 116 4.38 5.50 17.09
C VAL A 116 3.81 4.21 17.67
N ALA A 117 3.63 3.17 16.85
CA ALA A 117 3.10 1.90 17.31
C ALA A 117 4.01 1.26 18.37
N SER A 118 5.33 1.30 18.17
CA SER A 118 6.30 0.76 19.14
C SER A 118 6.36 1.57 20.44
N SER A 119 6.10 2.87 20.38
CA SER A 119 6.00 3.75 21.55
C SER A 119 4.75 3.44 22.38
N ILE A 120 3.60 3.24 21.73
CA ILE A 120 2.33 2.91 22.39
C ILE A 120 2.35 1.50 22.99
N LEU A 121 2.90 0.51 22.28
CA LEU A 121 2.98 -0.88 22.74
C LEU A 121 4.01 -1.08 23.88
N GLY A 122 4.94 -0.14 24.05
CA GLY A 122 5.94 -0.18 25.12
C GLY A 122 7.09 -1.17 24.88
N LYS A 123 7.84 -1.46 25.96
CA LYS A 123 9.02 -2.34 25.93
C LYS A 123 8.61 -3.82 25.91
N ARG A 124 9.42 -4.64 25.24
CA ARG A 124 9.28 -6.11 25.29
C ARG A 124 9.45 -6.61 26.73
N ILE A 125 8.54 -7.48 27.16
CA ILE A 125 8.49 -8.04 28.53
C ILE A 125 9.68 -8.99 28.77
N ASP A 126 10.12 -9.68 27.73
CA ASP A 126 11.24 -10.64 27.71
C ASP A 126 12.59 -10.00 27.38
N TYR A 127 12.67 -8.66 27.34
CA TYR A 127 13.90 -7.95 27.01
C TYR A 127 14.93 -8.07 28.14
N LYS A 128 15.76 -9.10 28.05
CA LYS A 128 17.04 -9.16 28.76
C LYS A 128 18.06 -8.38 27.94
N PRO A 129 18.82 -7.44 28.52
CA PRO A 129 19.94 -6.82 27.82
C PRO A 129 21.18 -7.74 27.92
N PRO A 130 21.64 -8.32 26.80
CA PRO A 130 23.06 -8.64 26.68
C PRO A 130 23.70 -7.98 25.45
N ALA A 131 25.02 -7.82 25.53
CA ALA A 131 25.88 -7.33 24.46
C ALA A 131 25.66 -8.12 23.16
N SER A 132 25.09 -7.45 22.14
CA SER A 132 25.07 -7.88 20.74
C SER A 132 24.79 -9.36 20.46
N ASN A 133 23.56 -9.84 20.65
CA ASN A 133 23.14 -11.11 20.03
C ASN A 133 22.17 -10.81 18.88
N VAL A 134 22.74 -10.51 17.71
CA VAL A 134 21.99 -10.57 16.45
C VAL A 134 21.49 -12.01 16.31
N HIS A 135 20.17 -12.20 16.24
CA HIS A 135 19.59 -13.54 16.24
C HIS A 135 20.07 -14.39 15.05
N ASN A 136 20.34 -13.78 13.88
CA ASN A 136 20.94 -14.45 12.73
C ASN A 136 21.49 -13.44 11.69
N ILE A 137 22.82 -13.32 11.59
CA ILE A 137 23.48 -12.40 10.64
C ILE A 137 23.27 -12.81 9.17
N PRO A 138 23.44 -14.10 8.78
CA PRO A 138 23.15 -14.55 7.42
C PRO A 138 21.77 -14.14 6.89
N PHE A 139 20.71 -14.25 7.69
CA PHE A 139 19.37 -13.83 7.25
C PHE A 139 19.24 -12.32 7.07
N THR A 140 19.96 -11.53 7.87
CA THR A 140 19.97 -10.07 7.72
C THR A 140 20.64 -9.67 6.41
N VAL A 141 21.78 -10.29 6.09
CA VAL A 141 22.49 -10.05 4.82
C VAL A 141 21.65 -10.53 3.63
N LEU A 142 21.05 -11.72 3.72
CA LEU A 142 20.17 -12.26 2.68
C LEU A 142 19.01 -11.30 2.38
N ALA A 143 18.33 -10.81 3.42
CA ALA A 143 17.24 -9.85 3.27
C ALA A 143 17.69 -8.49 2.74
N THR A 144 18.94 -8.10 2.94
CA THR A 144 19.51 -6.85 2.38
C THR A 144 19.83 -7.01 0.88
N CYS A 145 20.14 -8.23 0.44
CA CYS A 145 20.45 -8.53 -0.96
C CYS A 145 19.22 -8.77 -1.85
N LEU A 146 18.07 -9.11 -1.25
CA LEU A 146 16.79 -9.36 -1.93
C LEU A 146 16.00 -8.07 -2.12
#